data_AF-A0A8H6MM76-F1
#
_entry.id   AF-A0A8H6MM76-F1
#
_cell.length_a   1.000
_cell.length_b   1.000
_cell.length_c   1.000
_cell.angle_alpha   90.00
_cell.angle_beta   90.00
_cell.angle_gamma   90.00
#
_symmetry.space_group_name_H-M   'P 1'
#
loop_
_entity.id
_entity.type
_entity.pdbx_description
1 polymer ?
#
loop_
_entity_poly.entity_id
_entity_poly.type
_entity_poly.pdbx_seq_one_letter_code
_entity_poly.pdbx_strand_id
1 'polypeptide(L)'
;MKISSLLFFGLGLASTTSGYVVTMFKDEHCKGANARRNVYDNTCAPSGYNARSVRVEVFGGSNQNARFYYENNCLAGTELAGPWRADHENYSWKRGACLSMNGRSIKSYGSRIG
;
A
#
# COMPACT_ATOMS: atom_id res chain seq x y z
N MET A 1 44.26 -32.19 14.87
CA MET A 1 44.22 -30.71 14.77
C MET A 1 42.79 -30.32 14.42
N LYS A 2 42.18 -29.43 15.22
CA LYS A 2 40.83 -28.88 15.01
C LYS A 2 40.88 -27.91 13.82
N ILE A 3 40.00 -28.07 12.84
CA ILE A 3 39.73 -27.02 11.85
C ILE A 3 38.33 -26.50 12.15
N SER A 4 38.34 -25.24 12.57
CA SER A 4 37.23 -24.44 13.07
C SER A 4 36.26 -24.06 11.95
N SER A 5 35.03 -23.82 12.38
CA SER A 5 33.86 -23.34 11.65
C SER A 5 34.11 -22.15 10.73
N LEU A 6 33.50 -22.17 9.54
CA LEU A 6 33.07 -20.96 8.83
C LEU A 6 31.59 -21.13 8.45
N LEU A 7 30.71 -20.78 9.39
CA LEU A 7 29.32 -20.48 9.10
C LEU A 7 29.30 -19.14 8.34
N PHE A 8 29.15 -19.20 7.02
CA PHE A 8 28.78 -18.04 6.22
C PHE A 8 27.35 -17.63 6.60
N PHE A 9 27.22 -16.74 7.58
CA PHE A 9 25.98 -15.98 7.79
C PHE A 9 25.86 -14.98 6.63
N GLY A 10 25.16 -15.39 5.58
CA GLY A 10 24.70 -14.46 4.55
C GLY A 10 23.72 -13.48 5.19
N LEU A 11 24.17 -12.25 5.46
CA LEU A 11 23.28 -11.12 5.71
C LEU A 11 22.53 -10.84 4.41
N GLY A 12 21.42 -11.55 4.21
CA GLY A 12 20.38 -11.08 3.30
C GLY A 12 19.90 -9.74 3.85
N LEU A 13 20.16 -8.64 3.14
CA LEU A 13 19.47 -7.39 3.37
C LEU A 13 17.99 -7.66 3.12
N ALA A 14 17.27 -8.06 4.17
CA ALA A 14 15.84 -7.89 4.21
C ALA A 14 15.63 -6.37 4.24
N SER A 15 15.59 -5.75 3.06
CA SER A 15 14.98 -4.45 2.89
C SER A 15 13.53 -4.63 3.33
N THR A 16 13.27 -4.38 4.61
CA THR A 16 11.92 -4.18 5.12
C THR A 16 11.44 -2.89 4.49
N THR A 17 11.02 -2.96 3.24
CA THR A 17 10.32 -1.86 2.60
C THR A 17 9.07 -1.71 3.46
N SER A 18 9.07 -0.75 4.38
CA SER A 18 7.84 -0.42 5.07
C SER A 18 6.83 -0.06 4.00
N GLY A 19 5.59 -0.46 4.15
CA GLY A 19 4.58 -0.27 3.12
C GLY A 19 3.22 -0.41 3.75
N TYR A 20 2.26 0.39 3.31
CA TYR A 20 0.89 0.15 3.74
C TYR A 20 0.49 -1.23 3.27
N VAL A 21 -0.13 -1.98 4.17
CA VAL A 21 -0.80 -3.20 3.76
C VAL A 21 -2.28 -2.89 3.73
N VAL A 22 -2.87 -3.06 2.56
CA VAL A 22 -4.28 -2.77 2.32
C VAL A 22 -4.96 -3.99 1.76
N THR A 23 -6.22 -4.19 2.16
CA THR A 23 -7.10 -5.13 1.47
C THR A 23 -7.94 -4.34 0.48
N MET A 24 -7.82 -4.69 -0.80
CA MET A 24 -8.58 -4.10 -1.89
C MET A 24 -9.78 -4.98 -2.23
N PHE A 25 -10.96 -4.40 -2.33
CA PHE A 25 -12.23 -5.10 -2.54
C PHE A 25 -12.83 -4.73 -3.89
N LYS A 26 -13.42 -5.70 -4.60
CA LYS A 26 -14.09 -5.49 -5.89
C LYS A 26 -15.28 -4.54 -5.77
N ASP A 27 -15.98 -4.58 -4.64
CA ASP A 27 -17.19 -3.82 -4.41
C ASP A 27 -16.95 -2.65 -3.46
N GLU A 28 -17.98 -1.82 -3.29
CA GLU A 28 -18.01 -0.75 -2.30
C GLU A 28 -18.09 -1.30 -0.87
N HIS A 29 -17.76 -0.46 0.12
CA HIS A 29 -17.91 -0.76 1.55
C HIS A 29 -17.18 -2.03 2.01
N CYS A 30 -16.06 -2.37 1.38
CA CYS A 30 -15.17 -3.47 1.72
C CYS A 30 -15.85 -4.84 1.67
N LYS A 31 -16.64 -5.05 0.60
CA LYS A 31 -17.38 -6.27 0.33
C LYS A 31 -16.86 -7.00 -0.91
N GLY A 32 -17.34 -8.24 -1.05
CA GLY A 32 -17.05 -9.06 -2.22
C GLY A 32 -15.64 -9.61 -2.25
N ALA A 33 -15.24 -10.06 -3.44
CA ALA A 33 -13.91 -10.61 -3.65
C ALA A 33 -12.85 -9.56 -3.32
N ASN A 34 -11.81 -9.99 -2.62
CA ASN A 34 -10.77 -9.10 -2.15
C ASN A 34 -9.37 -9.65 -2.42
N ALA A 35 -8.40 -8.74 -2.38
CA ALA A 35 -7.00 -9.06 -2.54
C ALA A 35 -6.15 -8.14 -1.66
N ARG A 36 -5.26 -8.74 -0.87
CA ARG A 36 -4.29 -8.02 -0.05
C ARG A 36 -3.15 -7.49 -0.92
N ARG A 37 -2.77 -6.23 -0.73
CA ARG A 37 -1.72 -5.53 -1.50
C ARG A 37 -0.84 -4.72 -0.58
N ASN A 38 0.42 -4.61 -0.95
CA ASN A 38 1.36 -3.70 -0.32
C ASN A 38 1.48 -2.44 -1.19
N VAL A 39 1.33 -1.28 -0.57
CA VAL A 39 1.57 0.03 -1.21
C VAL A 39 2.96 0.47 -0.79
N TYR A 40 3.93 0.30 -1.67
CA TYR A 40 5.33 0.62 -1.41
C TYR A 40 5.68 2.05 -1.81
N ASP A 41 6.66 2.63 -1.12
CA ASP A 41 7.22 3.94 -1.47
C ASP A 41 7.85 3.97 -2.84
N ASN A 42 7.68 5.10 -3.51
CA ASN A 42 8.27 5.40 -4.82
C ASN A 42 7.88 4.37 -5.90
N THR A 43 6.80 3.61 -5.67
CA THR A 43 6.25 2.67 -6.64
C THR A 43 4.93 3.18 -7.21
N CYS A 44 4.64 2.75 -8.43
CA CYS A 44 3.32 2.84 -9.01
C CYS A 44 2.93 1.45 -9.49
N ALA A 45 2.01 0.81 -8.80
CA ALA A 45 1.54 -0.52 -9.14
C ALA A 45 0.17 -0.44 -9.82
N PRO A 46 -0.05 -1.14 -10.94
CA PRO A 46 -1.40 -1.33 -11.45
C PRO A 46 -2.21 -2.13 -10.43
N SER A 47 -3.47 -1.77 -10.25
CA SER A 47 -4.43 -2.52 -9.45
C SER A 47 -4.57 -3.95 -9.97
N GLY A 48 -4.75 -4.09 -11.29
CA GLY A 48 -5.09 -5.35 -11.96
C GLY A 48 -6.41 -5.98 -11.47
N TYR A 49 -7.04 -5.38 -10.46
CA TYR A 49 -8.15 -5.93 -9.71
C TYR A 49 -9.41 -5.08 -9.86
N ASN A 50 -9.29 -3.82 -10.32
CA ASN A 50 -10.40 -2.86 -10.43
C ASN A 50 -11.16 -2.72 -9.11
N ALA A 51 -10.42 -2.58 -8.01
CA ALA A 51 -11.00 -2.46 -6.69
C ALA A 51 -11.81 -1.16 -6.54
N ARG A 52 -12.90 -1.20 -5.78
CA ARG A 52 -13.79 -0.06 -5.51
C ARG A 52 -13.84 0.31 -4.03
N SER A 53 -13.21 -0.46 -3.17
CA SER A 53 -12.96 -0.03 -1.80
C SER A 53 -11.68 -0.61 -1.24
N VAL A 54 -11.15 0.04 -0.21
CA VAL A 54 -9.86 -0.31 0.41
C VAL A 54 -9.99 -0.25 1.92
N ARG A 55 -9.46 -1.26 2.61
CA ARG A 55 -9.28 -1.26 4.06
C ARG A 55 -7.81 -1.26 4.41
N VAL A 56 -7.40 -0.38 5.32
CA VAL A 56 -6.04 -0.41 5.88
C VAL A 56 -5.93 -1.57 6.85
N GLU A 57 -4.97 -2.46 6.62
CA GLU A 57 -4.60 -3.51 7.55
C GLU A 57 -3.39 -3.10 8.38
N VAL A 58 -2.40 -2.47 7.75
CA VAL A 58 -1.16 -2.01 8.38
C VAL A 58 -0.79 -0.64 7.82
N PHE A 59 -0.37 0.28 8.70
CA PHE A 59 0.16 1.57 8.27
C PHE A 59 1.56 1.41 7.67
N GLY A 60 1.88 2.27 6.72
CA GLY A 60 3.24 2.40 6.20
C GLY A 60 4.24 2.93 7.24
N GLY A 61 5.49 3.10 6.82
CA GLY A 61 6.54 3.71 7.64
C GLY A 61 6.37 5.22 7.78
N SER A 62 7.14 5.83 8.68
CA SER A 62 7.14 7.30 8.84
C SER A 62 7.47 7.98 7.50
N ASN A 63 6.66 8.97 7.11
CA ASN A 63 6.69 9.72 5.84
C ASN A 63 6.04 9.08 4.59
N GLN A 64 5.41 7.90 4.72
CA GLN A 64 4.69 7.32 3.58
C GLN A 64 3.33 8.00 3.38
N ASN A 65 2.92 8.15 2.11
CA ASN A 65 1.62 8.68 1.73
C ASN A 65 0.93 7.79 0.71
N ALA A 66 -0.02 6.97 1.15
CA ALA A 66 -0.80 6.14 0.23
C ALA A 66 -1.72 7.01 -0.66
N ARG A 67 -1.72 6.72 -1.97
CA ARG A 67 -2.59 7.35 -2.98
C ARG A 67 -3.17 6.29 -3.93
N PHE A 68 -4.42 6.49 -4.35
CA PHE A 68 -5.11 5.65 -5.34
C PHE A 68 -5.54 6.52 -6.52
N TYR A 69 -5.47 5.97 -7.74
CA TYR A 69 -5.67 6.73 -8.98
C TYR A 69 -6.73 6.07 -9.87
N TYR A 70 -7.44 6.89 -10.65
CA TYR A 70 -8.42 6.42 -11.64
C TYR A 70 -7.78 5.92 -12.94
N GLU A 71 -6.49 6.17 -13.14
CA GLU A 71 -5.73 5.81 -14.34
C GLU A 71 -4.52 4.96 -13.95
N ASN A 72 -3.90 4.24 -14.91
CA ASN A 72 -2.64 3.54 -14.68
C ASN A 72 -1.44 4.53 -14.69
N ASN A 73 -1.52 5.60 -13.90
CA ASN A 73 -0.53 6.68 -13.90
C ASN A 73 -0.50 7.36 -12.53
N CYS A 74 0.53 7.09 -11.72
CA CYS A 74 0.69 7.75 -10.43
C CYS A 74 1.39 9.12 -10.54
N LEU A 75 2.03 9.44 -11.68
CA LEU A 75 2.79 10.70 -11.88
C LEU A 75 1.89 11.87 -12.24
N ALA A 76 1.03 11.69 -13.23
CA ALA A 76 0.14 12.72 -13.75
C ALA A 76 -1.33 12.28 -13.79
N GLY A 77 -1.65 11.11 -13.23
CA GLY A 77 -3.02 10.63 -13.21
C GLY A 77 -3.86 11.32 -12.15
N THR A 78 -5.17 11.27 -12.37
CA THR A 78 -6.14 11.84 -11.44
C THR A 78 -6.19 11.01 -10.15
N GLU A 79 -5.86 11.65 -9.03
CA GLU A 79 -5.99 11.04 -7.72
C GLU A 79 -7.48 10.79 -7.43
N LEU A 80 -7.79 9.54 -7.15
CA LEU A 80 -9.14 9.11 -6.79
C LEU A 80 -9.39 9.34 -5.30
N ALA A 81 -8.39 9.03 -4.48
CA ALA A 81 -8.42 9.26 -3.05
C ALA A 81 -6.99 9.22 -2.47
N GLY A 82 -6.77 9.99 -1.41
CA GLY A 82 -5.48 10.21 -0.76
C GLY A 82 -5.17 11.71 -0.62
N PRO A 83 -3.89 12.07 -0.39
CA PRO A 83 -2.87 11.24 0.25
C PRO A 83 -3.21 10.98 1.73
N TRP A 84 -2.90 9.78 2.24
CA TRP A 84 -2.97 9.50 3.68
C TRP A 84 -1.59 9.24 4.23
N ARG A 85 -1.22 10.01 5.26
CA ARG A 85 0.05 9.88 5.97
C ARG A 85 0.07 8.68 6.91
N ALA A 86 1.23 8.07 7.05
CA ALA A 86 1.49 7.06 8.06
C ALA A 86 1.98 7.77 9.31
N ASP A 87 1.46 7.39 10.48
CA ASP A 87 2.04 7.75 11.78
C ASP A 87 2.06 9.27 12.14
N HIS A 88 1.01 10.03 11.81
CA HIS A 88 0.86 11.45 12.21
C HIS A 88 -0.49 11.72 12.89
N GLU A 89 -0.52 12.64 13.87
CA GLU A 89 -1.65 12.90 14.79
C GLU A 89 -3.02 13.23 14.15
N ASN A 90 -3.11 13.49 12.85
CA ASN A 90 -4.35 13.80 12.14
C ASN A 90 -4.76 12.69 11.13
N TYR A 91 -4.94 11.47 11.65
CA TYR A 91 -5.26 10.26 10.87
C TYR A 91 -6.64 10.32 10.19
N SER A 92 -6.73 10.90 9.00
CA SER A 92 -7.96 10.83 8.17
C SER A 92 -8.28 9.41 7.69
N TRP A 93 -7.31 8.48 7.77
CA TRP A 93 -7.49 7.07 7.46
C TRP A 93 -6.97 6.20 8.60
N LYS A 94 -7.85 5.42 9.23
CA LYS A 94 -7.53 4.57 10.38
C LYS A 94 -7.38 3.11 9.97
N ARG A 95 -6.56 2.35 10.71
CA ARG A 95 -6.51 0.90 10.58
C ARG A 95 -7.92 0.31 10.75
N GLY A 96 -8.29 -0.62 9.88
CA GLY A 96 -9.63 -1.22 9.86
C GLY A 96 -10.72 -0.35 9.22
N ALA A 97 -10.48 0.93 8.97
CA ALA A 97 -11.44 1.78 8.29
C ALA A 97 -11.59 1.37 6.82
N CYS A 98 -12.82 1.29 6.37
CA CYS A 98 -13.14 1.04 4.98
C CYS A 98 -13.32 2.35 4.22
N LEU A 99 -12.63 2.48 3.09
CA LEU A 99 -12.79 3.60 2.18
C LEU A 99 -13.45 3.13 0.89
N SER A 100 -14.59 3.74 0.56
CA SER A 100 -15.32 3.56 -0.67
C SER A 100 -14.86 4.52 -1.77
N MET A 101 -14.89 4.08 -3.03
CA MET A 101 -14.45 4.84 -4.19
C MET A 101 -15.62 5.41 -5.02
N ASN A 102 -16.83 5.42 -4.43
CA ASN A 102 -18.05 6.02 -4.99
C ASN A 102 -18.36 5.53 -6.42
N GLY A 103 -18.22 4.23 -6.65
CA GLY A 103 -18.49 3.54 -7.92
C GLY A 103 -17.30 3.53 -8.88
N ARG A 104 -16.22 4.24 -8.59
CA ARG A 104 -15.02 4.30 -9.44
C ARG A 104 -14.04 3.20 -9.06
N SER A 105 -13.32 2.68 -10.04
CA SER A 105 -12.33 1.62 -9.82
C SER A 105 -10.92 2.19 -9.75
N ILE A 106 -10.15 1.71 -8.79
CA ILE A 106 -8.71 1.98 -8.66
C ILE A 106 -8.00 1.31 -9.84
N LYS A 107 -7.23 2.08 -10.59
CA LYS A 107 -6.41 1.58 -11.70
C LYS A 107 -4.94 1.48 -11.33
N SER A 108 -4.39 2.45 -10.60
CA SER A 108 -3.08 2.31 -9.97
C SER A 108 -3.04 2.85 -8.55
N TYR A 109 -2.00 2.47 -7.82
CA TYR A 109 -1.77 2.87 -6.44
C TYR A 109 -0.27 2.94 -6.14
N GLY A 110 0.09 3.74 -5.15
CA GLY A 110 1.48 3.94 -4.76
C GLY A 110 1.62 4.76 -3.51
N SER A 111 2.85 4.86 -3.01
CA SER A 111 3.22 5.80 -1.95
C SER A 111 4.29 6.76 -2.45
N ARG A 112 4.21 8.02 -2.01
CA ARG A 112 5.20 9.06 -2.33
C ARG A 112 5.57 9.86 -1.10
N ILE A 113 6.82 10.30 -1.06
CA ILE A 113 7.27 11.30 -0.11
C ILE A 113 6.48 12.59 -0.37
N GLY A 114 5.96 13.21 0.69
CA GLY A 114 5.13 14.42 0.59
C GLY A 114 5.01 15.15 1.91
#